data_AF-A0A397QAC9-F1
#
_entry.id   AF-A0A397QAC9-F1
#
_cell.length_a   1.000
_cell.length_b   1.000
_cell.length_c   1.000
_cell.angle_alpha   90.00
_cell.angle_beta   90.00
_cell.angle_gamma   90.00
#
_symmetry.space_group_name_H-M   'P 1'
#
loop_
_entity.id
_entity.type
_entity.pdbx_description
1 polymer ?
#
loop_
_entity_poly.entity_id
_entity_poly.type
_entity_poly.pdbx_seq_one_letter_code
_entity_poly.pdbx_strand_id
1 'polypeptide(L)'
;MSLTLASTGEATRGESALGRVLGSSSETDDETQKLSPRLVRLGEPVPKGGGVRKIGDPYVAAGETVVPREDADYDQAGIASWYGEMFHGRQTANGEIYDMNALTAAHPTLPLPSYVKVTHLGNGRSLVLRVNDRGPFKRNRVIDLSRRAATLLGIRKPGTGPVRVKYLRPAPLDGDDSFEQAYLASQPWYQDQPTRLGAVEPGLQARSERPRDG
;
A
#
# COMPACT_ATOMS: atom_id res chain seq x y z
N MET A 1 10.33 82.19 1.83
CA MET A 1 9.29 82.19 0.77
C MET A 1 8.12 81.37 1.29
N SER A 2 6.95 82.00 1.35
CA SER A 2 5.58 81.52 1.64
C SER A 2 5.20 80.25 0.84
N LEU A 3 4.17 79.42 1.08
CA LEU A 3 2.82 79.41 1.69
C LEU A 3 2.49 77.91 1.98
N THR A 4 1.92 77.43 3.11
CA THR A 4 0.52 77.34 3.61
C THR A 4 -0.53 76.53 2.80
N LEU A 5 -1.32 75.73 3.56
CA LEU A 5 -2.67 75.11 3.37
C LEU A 5 -2.68 73.57 3.13
N ALA A 6 -3.08 72.69 4.07
CA ALA A 6 -4.37 72.46 4.76
C ALA A 6 -5.43 71.74 3.90
N SER A 7 -5.85 70.53 4.30
CA SER A 7 -7.25 70.04 4.17
C SER A 7 -7.49 68.73 4.94
N THR A 8 -8.61 68.75 5.66
CA THR A 8 -9.29 67.76 6.52
C THR A 8 -10.13 66.71 5.77
N GLY A 9 -10.55 65.66 6.50
CA GLY A 9 -11.68 64.77 6.20
C GLY A 9 -11.28 63.29 6.30
N GLU A 10 -12.01 62.34 6.89
CA GLU A 10 -13.34 62.31 7.52
C GLU A 10 -13.46 60.96 8.24
N ALA A 11 -14.22 60.88 9.33
CA ALA A 11 -14.52 59.64 10.04
C ALA A 11 -15.78 58.99 9.44
N THR A 12 -15.79 57.67 9.24
CA THR A 12 -17.04 56.92 9.09
C THR A 12 -17.05 55.69 10.00
N ARG A 13 -18.06 55.68 10.88
CA ARG A 13 -18.52 54.54 11.66
C ARG A 13 -19.24 53.55 10.75
N GLY A 14 -19.05 52.26 10.99
CA GLY A 14 -19.93 51.18 10.55
C GLY A 14 -20.04 50.15 11.66
N GLU A 15 -21.12 50.22 12.44
CA GLU A 15 -21.59 49.14 13.31
C GLU A 15 -22.48 48.16 12.51
N SER A 16 -22.58 46.93 13.04
CA SER A 16 -23.62 45.89 12.83
C SER A 16 -23.09 44.60 12.18
N ALA A 17 -23.43 43.38 12.58
CA ALA A 17 -24.01 42.80 13.78
C ALA A 17 -23.96 41.27 13.56
N LEU A 18 -23.74 40.51 14.63
CA LEU A 18 -24.26 39.16 14.91
C LEU A 18 -23.94 37.99 13.96
N GLY A 19 -23.23 37.01 14.52
CA GLY A 19 -23.12 35.65 13.99
C GLY A 19 -22.42 34.72 14.98
N ARG A 20 -23.03 34.48 16.14
CA ARG A 20 -22.59 33.46 17.11
C ARG A 20 -23.07 32.09 16.63
N VAL A 21 -22.15 31.16 16.37
CA VAL A 21 -22.44 29.72 16.44
C VAL A 21 -21.40 29.06 17.33
N LEU A 22 -21.88 28.55 18.46
CA LEU A 22 -21.22 27.60 19.34
C LEU A 22 -21.31 26.20 18.72
N GLY A 23 -20.24 25.41 18.84
CA GLY A 23 -20.19 23.99 18.47
C GLY A 23 -18.74 23.52 18.53
N SER A 24 -18.22 23.31 19.72
CA SER A 24 -18.10 22.00 20.39
C SER A 24 -16.84 21.25 19.98
N SER A 25 -15.88 21.32 20.89
CA SER A 25 -14.75 20.43 21.11
C SER A 25 -15.06 18.94 20.91
N SER A 26 -14.16 18.24 20.22
CA SER A 26 -13.50 17.03 20.74
C SER A 26 -12.46 16.52 19.73
N GLU A 27 -11.25 16.28 20.22
CA GLU A 27 -10.17 15.57 19.56
C GLU A 27 -10.61 14.30 18.80
N THR A 28 -10.07 14.10 17.59
CA THR A 28 -9.05 13.07 17.31
C THR A 28 -8.47 13.33 15.93
N ASP A 29 -7.29 13.95 15.88
CA ASP A 29 -6.47 13.96 14.66
C ASP A 29 -5.89 12.55 14.46
N ASP A 30 -6.68 11.65 13.87
CA ASP A 30 -6.17 10.44 13.25
C ASP A 30 -5.39 10.90 12.01
N GLU A 31 -4.06 10.83 12.05
CA GLU A 31 -3.14 11.10 10.93
C GLU A 31 -3.55 10.29 9.71
N THR A 32 -4.53 10.80 8.97
CA THR A 32 -4.98 10.22 7.72
C THR A 32 -3.88 10.51 6.74
N GLN A 33 -3.07 9.49 6.43
CA GLN A 33 -2.09 9.55 5.35
C GLN A 33 -2.73 10.24 4.15
N LYS A 34 -2.16 11.37 3.74
CA LYS A 34 -2.60 12.08 2.55
C LYS A 34 -2.31 11.20 1.34
N LEU A 35 -3.30 10.40 0.95
CA LEU A 35 -3.17 9.44 -0.12
C LEU A 35 -2.87 10.17 -1.44
N SER A 36 -1.90 9.67 -2.22
CA SER A 36 -1.67 10.17 -3.58
C SER A 36 -2.93 10.00 -4.42
N PRO A 37 -3.14 10.75 -5.52
CA PRO A 37 -4.22 10.48 -6.46
C PRO A 37 -4.23 9.02 -6.94
N ARG A 38 -5.42 8.50 -7.24
CA ARG A 38 -5.58 7.19 -7.88
C ARG A 38 -5.35 7.34 -9.37
N LEU A 39 -4.33 6.65 -9.88
CA LEU A 39 -3.90 6.66 -11.27
C LEU A 39 -4.48 5.50 -12.07
N VAL A 40 -4.78 4.38 -11.43
CA VAL A 40 -5.39 3.19 -12.05
C VAL A 40 -6.70 2.84 -11.35
N ARG A 41 -7.76 2.54 -12.12
CA ARG A 41 -9.07 2.16 -11.54
C ARG A 41 -9.12 0.69 -11.16
N LEU A 42 -10.09 0.35 -10.33
CA LEU A 42 -10.38 -1.04 -10.01
C LEU A 42 -10.74 -1.82 -11.28
N GLY A 43 -10.07 -2.94 -11.50
CA GLY A 43 -10.28 -3.80 -12.66
C GLY A 43 -9.43 -3.45 -13.89
N GLU A 44 -8.76 -2.29 -13.90
CA GLU A 44 -7.77 -1.97 -14.92
C GLU A 44 -6.43 -2.67 -14.60
N PRO A 45 -5.66 -3.08 -15.62
CA PRO A 45 -4.32 -3.63 -15.39
C PRO A 45 -3.39 -2.56 -14.82
N VAL A 46 -2.71 -2.90 -13.72
CA VAL A 46 -1.73 -2.01 -13.09
C VAL A 46 -0.38 -2.16 -13.81
N PRO A 47 0.25 -1.05 -14.26
CA PRO A 47 1.57 -1.11 -14.86
C PRO A 47 2.60 -1.60 -13.84
N LYS A 48 3.51 -2.46 -14.29
CA LYS A 48 4.64 -2.94 -13.49
C LYS A 48 5.78 -1.92 -13.52
N GLY A 49 6.51 -1.80 -12.41
CA GLY A 49 7.68 -0.93 -12.31
C GLY A 49 7.32 0.56 -12.27
N GLY A 50 8.21 1.40 -12.79
CA GLY A 50 8.04 2.85 -12.85
C GLY A 50 8.43 3.61 -11.57
N GLY A 51 8.94 2.89 -10.56
CA GLY A 51 9.49 3.50 -9.34
C GLY A 51 10.98 3.78 -9.42
N VAL A 52 11.49 4.40 -8.35
CA VAL A 52 12.92 4.71 -8.16
C VAL A 52 13.51 3.86 -7.04
N ARG A 53 14.83 3.63 -7.11
CA ARG A 53 15.56 3.07 -5.97
C ARG A 53 15.69 4.14 -4.90
N LYS A 54 15.33 3.81 -3.65
CA LYS A 54 15.58 4.70 -2.51
C LYS A 54 15.66 3.97 -1.18
N ILE A 55 16.55 4.44 -0.32
CA ILE A 55 16.49 4.20 1.13
C ILE A 55 15.48 5.19 1.72
N GLY A 56 15.58 6.47 1.36
CA GLY A 56 14.65 7.51 1.78
C GLY A 56 15.02 8.13 3.13
N ASP A 57 14.44 9.29 3.40
CA ASP A 57 14.73 10.09 4.59
C ASP A 57 14.02 9.54 5.84
N PRO A 58 14.52 9.86 7.04
CA PRO A 58 13.79 9.63 8.28
C PRO A 58 12.37 10.21 8.23
N TYR A 59 11.41 9.48 8.79
CA TYR A 59 10.01 9.90 8.82
C TYR A 59 9.36 9.48 10.14
N VAL A 60 8.23 10.08 10.48
CA VAL A 60 7.47 9.73 11.69
C VAL A 60 6.42 8.69 11.36
N ALA A 61 6.34 7.63 12.18
CA ALA A 61 5.28 6.63 12.13
C ALA A 61 4.84 6.30 13.56
N ALA A 62 3.54 6.38 13.84
CA ALA A 62 2.98 6.13 15.18
C ALA A 62 3.66 6.91 16.33
N GLY A 63 4.12 8.14 16.05
CA GLY A 63 4.83 9.01 16.99
C GLY A 63 6.30 8.68 17.20
N GLU A 64 6.87 7.73 16.45
CA GLU A 64 8.29 7.35 16.53
C GLU A 64 9.03 7.74 15.24
N THR A 65 10.29 8.16 15.37
CA THR A 65 11.15 8.42 14.21
C THR A 65 11.66 7.09 13.67
N VAL A 66 11.24 6.75 12.45
CA VAL A 66 11.74 5.61 11.68
C VAL A 66 12.84 6.09 10.75
N VAL A 67 13.98 5.42 10.79
CA VAL A 67 15.14 5.72 9.92
C VAL A 67 15.34 4.54 8.95
N PRO A 68 14.92 4.69 7.69
CA PRO A 68 15.27 3.73 6.64
C PRO A 68 16.78 3.56 6.49
N ARG A 69 17.21 2.33 6.23
CA ARG A 69 18.61 1.97 6.10
C ARG A 69 18.79 0.70 5.29
N GLU A 70 19.98 0.49 4.78
CA GLU A 70 20.39 -0.83 4.30
C GLU A 70 20.60 -1.77 5.48
N ASP A 71 20.14 -3.00 5.31
CA ASP A 71 20.24 -4.05 6.31
C ASP A 71 20.20 -5.39 5.57
N ALA A 72 21.36 -5.80 5.04
CA ALA A 72 21.48 -7.00 4.21
C ALA A 72 21.24 -8.29 5.02
N ASP A 73 21.43 -8.22 6.34
CA ASP A 73 21.24 -9.33 7.28
C ASP A 73 19.87 -9.28 7.97
N TYR A 74 18.96 -8.39 7.54
CA TYR A 74 17.65 -8.22 8.17
C TYR A 74 16.89 -9.55 8.23
N ASP A 75 16.64 -10.00 9.45
CA ASP A 75 15.89 -11.21 9.73
C ASP A 75 15.14 -11.06 11.06
N GLN A 76 13.86 -10.69 10.98
CA GLN A 76 13.06 -10.31 12.15
C GLN A 76 11.74 -11.07 12.20
N ALA A 77 11.39 -11.57 13.39
CA ALA A 77 10.06 -12.06 13.69
C ALA A 77 9.18 -10.92 14.25
N GLY A 78 7.90 -10.94 13.90
CA GLY A 78 6.94 -9.97 14.38
C GLY A 78 5.54 -10.21 13.83
N ILE A 79 4.69 -9.19 13.86
CA ILE A 79 3.33 -9.30 13.35
C ILE A 79 3.23 -8.62 11.97
N ALA A 80 2.65 -9.31 11.01
CA ALA A 80 2.23 -8.75 9.74
C ALA A 80 0.77 -8.25 9.81
N SER A 81 0.48 -7.21 9.06
CA SER A 81 -0.88 -6.81 8.66
C SER A 81 -0.98 -6.77 7.13
N TRP A 82 -2.08 -6.26 6.60
CA TRP A 82 -2.26 -6.06 5.17
C TRP A 82 -3.07 -4.80 4.89
N TYR A 83 -2.85 -4.21 3.71
CA TYR A 83 -3.50 -2.96 3.30
C TYR A 83 -4.39 -3.17 2.07
N GLY A 84 -5.55 -2.51 2.10
CA GLY A 84 -6.69 -2.86 1.27
C GLY A 84 -6.87 -2.02 0.00
N GLU A 85 -8.05 -2.17 -0.57
CA GLU A 85 -8.47 -1.61 -1.86
C GLU A 85 -8.37 -0.08 -1.96
N MET A 86 -8.43 0.64 -0.84
CA MET A 86 -8.31 2.10 -0.81
C MET A 86 -7.00 2.61 -1.43
N PHE A 87 -5.92 1.83 -1.29
CA PHE A 87 -4.60 2.15 -1.84
C PHE A 87 -4.45 1.73 -3.30
N HIS A 88 -5.29 0.82 -3.81
CA HIS A 88 -5.12 0.27 -5.15
C HIS A 88 -5.10 1.36 -6.21
N GLY A 89 -4.16 1.23 -7.15
CA GLY A 89 -3.98 2.15 -8.25
C GLY A 89 -3.38 3.50 -7.86
N ARG A 90 -2.91 3.66 -6.62
CA ARG A 90 -2.20 4.86 -6.14
C ARG A 90 -0.69 4.61 -6.12
N GLN A 91 0.10 5.67 -6.03
CA GLN A 91 1.55 5.56 -5.94
C GLN A 91 1.97 5.03 -4.57
N THR A 92 2.91 4.10 -4.56
CA THR A 92 3.66 3.70 -3.37
C THR A 92 4.74 4.73 -3.06
N ALA A 93 5.41 4.58 -1.92
CA ALA A 93 6.52 5.43 -1.54
C ALA A 93 7.61 5.51 -2.62
N ASN A 94 7.93 4.43 -3.34
CA ASN A 94 8.96 4.47 -4.37
C ASN A 94 8.47 4.93 -5.76
N GLY A 95 7.17 5.24 -5.91
CA GLY A 95 6.59 5.74 -7.16
C GLY A 95 5.96 4.67 -8.06
N GLU A 96 6.09 3.37 -7.72
CA GLU A 96 5.33 2.31 -8.38
C GLU A 96 3.83 2.47 -8.10
N ILE A 97 2.99 1.85 -8.93
CA ILE A 97 1.55 1.81 -8.67
C ILE A 97 1.21 0.57 -7.85
N TYR A 98 0.52 0.76 -6.73
CA TYR A 98 0.11 -0.36 -5.88
C TYR A 98 -0.97 -1.22 -6.56
N ASP A 99 -0.61 -2.49 -6.80
CA ASP A 99 -1.54 -3.54 -7.18
C ASP A 99 -1.84 -4.46 -5.97
N MET A 100 -3.11 -4.48 -5.53
CA MET A 100 -3.55 -5.35 -4.44
C MET A 100 -3.53 -6.85 -4.82
N ASN A 101 -3.42 -7.15 -6.11
CA ASN A 101 -3.33 -8.50 -6.67
C ASN A 101 -1.88 -8.91 -7.00
N ALA A 102 -0.89 -8.07 -6.72
CA ALA A 102 0.53 -8.42 -6.84
C ALA A 102 1.08 -9.03 -5.54
N LEU A 103 2.27 -9.65 -5.61
CA LEU A 103 3.00 -10.18 -4.47
C LEU A 103 3.91 -9.11 -3.86
N THR A 104 3.30 -8.06 -3.32
CA THR A 104 3.99 -6.87 -2.79
C THR A 104 3.78 -6.66 -1.30
N ALA A 105 4.60 -5.80 -0.70
CA ALA A 105 4.53 -5.41 0.70
C ALA A 105 5.09 -3.99 0.94
N ALA A 106 4.75 -3.43 2.10
CA ALA A 106 5.34 -2.23 2.66
C ALA A 106 6.22 -2.60 3.87
N HIS A 107 7.39 -1.95 3.99
CA HIS A 107 8.32 -2.15 5.09
C HIS A 107 8.85 -0.81 5.64
N PRO A 108 9.06 -0.67 6.97
CA PRO A 108 9.41 0.62 7.55
C PRO A 108 10.79 1.11 7.12
N THR A 109 11.77 0.21 7.09
CA THR A 109 13.18 0.62 6.95
C THR A 109 13.92 0.11 5.71
N LEU A 110 13.56 -1.04 5.14
CA LEU A 110 14.32 -1.68 4.07
C LEU A 110 14.39 -0.82 2.79
N PRO A 111 15.47 -0.95 2.01
CA PRO A 111 15.61 -0.26 0.73
C PRO A 111 14.47 -0.63 -0.22
N LEU A 112 14.01 0.36 -1.00
CA LEU A 112 13.00 0.16 -2.03
C LEU A 112 13.64 0.23 -3.43
N PRO A 113 13.17 -0.58 -4.39
CA PRO A 113 12.46 -1.83 -4.16
C PRO A 113 13.44 -2.94 -3.73
N SER A 114 12.98 -3.86 -2.89
CA SER A 114 13.72 -5.05 -2.46
C SER A 114 12.85 -6.29 -2.42
N TYR A 115 13.47 -7.47 -2.35
CA TYR A 115 12.79 -8.73 -2.09
C TYR A 115 12.99 -9.20 -0.67
N VAL A 116 11.89 -9.65 -0.06
CA VAL A 116 11.89 -10.30 1.26
C VAL A 116 11.21 -11.66 1.16
N LYS A 117 11.69 -12.63 1.94
CA LYS A 117 10.95 -13.85 2.25
C LYS A 117 10.13 -13.61 3.52
N VAL A 118 8.82 -13.83 3.43
CA VAL A 118 7.89 -13.76 4.56
C VAL A 118 7.37 -15.15 4.85
N THR A 119 7.62 -15.66 6.05
CA THR A 119 7.12 -16.95 6.53
C THR A 119 6.10 -16.74 7.63
N HIS A 120 4.90 -17.30 7.49
CA HIS A 120 3.92 -17.30 8.57
C HIS A 120 4.21 -18.40 9.58
N LEU A 121 4.40 -17.99 10.83
CA LEU A 121 4.94 -18.86 11.88
C LEU A 121 3.93 -19.91 12.35
N GLY A 122 2.63 -19.66 12.18
CA GLY A 122 1.58 -20.60 12.61
C GLY A 122 1.27 -21.73 11.62
N ASN A 123 1.67 -21.62 10.35
CA ASN A 123 1.34 -22.63 9.32
C ASN A 123 2.53 -23.01 8.42
N GLY A 124 3.69 -22.39 8.62
CA GLY A 124 4.90 -22.66 7.84
C GLY A 124 4.89 -22.17 6.39
N ARG A 125 3.79 -21.57 5.90
CA ARG A 125 3.72 -21.04 4.53
C ARG A 125 4.66 -19.87 4.38
N SER A 126 5.29 -19.75 3.22
CA SER A 126 6.15 -18.62 2.90
C SER A 126 5.97 -18.09 1.50
N LEU A 127 6.19 -16.80 1.35
CA LEU A 127 6.17 -16.07 0.08
C LEU A 127 7.46 -15.27 -0.07
N VAL A 128 7.90 -15.07 -1.31
CA VAL A 128 8.81 -13.98 -1.64
C VAL A 128 7.96 -12.81 -2.11
N LEU A 129 8.20 -11.63 -1.55
CA LEU A 129 7.43 -10.41 -1.84
C LEU A 129 8.36 -9.27 -2.23
N ARG A 130 7.90 -8.45 -3.17
CA ARG A 130 8.51 -7.16 -3.50
C ARG A 130 8.10 -6.11 -2.47
N VAL A 131 9.06 -5.55 -1.77
CA VAL A 131 8.87 -4.37 -0.92
C VAL A 131 9.02 -3.14 -1.79
N ASN A 132 7.94 -2.41 -2.04
CA ASN A 132 7.93 -1.19 -2.85
C ASN A 132 7.31 0.02 -2.14
N ASP A 133 6.91 -0.14 -0.88
CA ASP A 133 6.22 0.90 -0.13
C ASP A 133 6.74 1.06 1.31
N ARG A 134 6.35 2.15 1.96
CA ARG A 134 6.64 2.46 3.37
C ARG A 134 5.43 2.14 4.24
N GLY A 135 5.70 1.81 5.50
CA GLY A 135 4.74 1.27 6.45
C GLY A 135 5.24 -0.07 7.00
N PRO A 136 4.65 -0.62 8.07
CA PRO A 136 3.40 -0.19 8.70
C PRO A 136 3.54 1.12 9.47
N PHE A 137 2.44 1.86 9.57
CA PHE A 137 2.35 3.09 10.38
C PHE A 137 1.64 2.86 11.71
N LYS A 138 1.38 1.60 12.04
CA LYS A 138 0.84 1.16 13.33
C LYS A 138 1.95 0.50 14.14
N ARG A 139 1.95 0.73 15.45
CA ARG A 139 2.90 0.09 16.37
C ARG A 139 2.79 -1.44 16.31
N ASN A 140 3.89 -2.11 16.63
CA ASN A 140 3.96 -3.57 16.75
C ASN A 140 3.64 -4.34 15.46
N ARG A 141 3.97 -3.76 14.29
CA ARG A 141 3.87 -4.40 12.98
C ARG A 141 5.19 -4.27 12.24
N VAL A 142 5.69 -5.38 11.71
CA VAL A 142 6.99 -5.43 11.00
C VAL A 142 6.84 -5.31 9.49
N ILE A 143 5.66 -5.63 8.96
CA ILE A 143 5.40 -5.62 7.52
C ILE A 143 3.90 -5.52 7.24
N ASP A 144 3.55 -4.82 6.16
CA ASP A 144 2.19 -4.72 5.64
C ASP A 144 2.13 -5.41 4.28
N LEU A 145 1.27 -6.42 4.12
CA LEU A 145 1.19 -7.23 2.90
C LEU A 145 0.12 -6.71 1.93
N SER A 146 0.28 -7.00 0.65
CA SER A 146 -0.81 -6.86 -0.31
C SER A 146 -1.98 -7.81 0.02
N ARG A 147 -3.17 -7.51 -0.51
CA ARG A 147 -4.36 -8.39 -0.34
C ARG A 147 -4.10 -9.81 -0.84
N ARG A 148 -3.46 -9.99 -2.00
CA ARG A 148 -3.12 -11.32 -2.53
C ARG A 148 -2.11 -12.04 -1.64
N ALA A 149 -1.04 -11.37 -1.23
CA ALA A 149 -0.04 -11.95 -0.33
C ALA A 149 -0.67 -12.40 1.00
N ALA A 150 -1.50 -11.55 1.61
CA ALA A 150 -2.23 -11.89 2.83
C ALA A 150 -3.19 -13.08 2.66
N THR A 151 -3.79 -13.23 1.48
CA THR A 151 -4.67 -14.35 1.16
C THR A 151 -3.90 -15.66 1.11
N LEU A 152 -2.81 -15.69 0.35
CA LEU A 152 -1.99 -16.88 0.14
C LEU A 152 -1.32 -17.32 1.45
N LEU A 153 -0.79 -16.35 2.20
CA LEU A 153 -0.11 -16.59 3.46
C LEU A 153 -1.08 -17.03 4.60
N GLY A 154 -2.37 -16.71 4.45
CA GLY A 154 -3.43 -17.12 5.38
C GLY A 154 -3.80 -16.10 6.45
N ILE A 155 -3.36 -14.83 6.30
CA ILE A 155 -3.62 -13.77 7.29
C ILE A 155 -4.72 -12.78 6.88
N ARG A 156 -5.29 -12.89 5.67
CA ARG A 156 -6.35 -11.97 5.22
C ARG A 156 -7.57 -11.96 6.14
N LYS A 157 -8.15 -13.13 6.42
CA LYS A 157 -9.34 -13.25 7.28
C LYS A 157 -9.06 -12.85 8.74
N PRO A 158 -7.96 -13.31 9.37
CA PRO A 158 -7.58 -12.84 10.71
C PRO A 158 -7.20 -11.35 10.78
N GLY A 159 -6.90 -10.72 9.65
CA GLY A 159 -6.41 -9.33 9.57
C GLY A 159 -4.91 -9.20 9.83
N THR A 160 -4.36 -10.02 10.72
CA THR A 160 -2.96 -10.00 11.14
C THR A 160 -2.43 -11.41 11.39
N GLY A 161 -1.11 -11.58 11.43
CA GLY A 161 -0.54 -12.88 11.82
C GLY A 161 0.95 -12.82 12.13
N PRO A 162 1.47 -13.77 12.94
CA PRO A 162 2.89 -13.84 13.27
C PRO A 162 3.70 -14.30 12.05
N VAL A 163 4.74 -13.54 11.71
CA VAL A 163 5.63 -13.81 10.57
C VAL A 163 7.10 -13.67 10.95
N ARG A 164 7.96 -14.28 10.15
CA ARG A 164 9.39 -13.94 10.05
C ARG A 164 9.64 -13.31 8.69
N VAL A 165 10.31 -12.16 8.68
CA VAL A 165 10.65 -11.39 7.47
C VAL A 165 12.16 -11.44 7.33
N LYS A 166 12.64 -11.97 6.21
CA LYS A 166 14.06 -12.04 5.88
C LYS A 166 14.35 -11.28 4.59
N TYR A 167 15.29 -10.35 4.61
CA TYR A 167 15.78 -9.70 3.41
C TYR A 167 16.50 -10.70 2.50
N LEU A 168 16.32 -10.54 1.19
CA LEU A 168 16.97 -11.40 0.19
C LEU A 168 17.97 -10.62 -0.66
N ARG A 169 17.49 -9.60 -1.38
CA ARG A 169 18.28 -8.83 -2.35
C ARG A 169 17.51 -7.59 -2.84
N PRO A 170 18.17 -6.65 -3.53
CA PRO A 170 17.47 -5.61 -4.28
C PRO A 170 16.54 -6.21 -5.33
N ALA A 171 15.39 -5.58 -5.56
CA ALA A 171 14.50 -5.92 -6.66
C ALA A 171 14.81 -5.02 -7.89
N PRO A 172 14.56 -5.50 -9.12
CA PRO A 172 14.74 -4.71 -10.33
C PRO A 172 13.67 -3.62 -10.45
N LEU A 173 13.97 -2.54 -11.18
CA LEU A 173 13.07 -1.37 -11.31
C LEU A 173 12.01 -1.52 -12.41
N ASP A 174 12.19 -2.46 -13.33
CA ASP A 174 11.24 -2.80 -14.40
C ASP A 174 9.95 -3.44 -13.89
N GLY A 175 9.92 -3.86 -12.62
CA GLY A 175 8.77 -4.50 -12.00
C GLY A 175 8.58 -5.95 -12.44
N ASP A 176 9.64 -6.61 -12.92
CA ASP A 176 9.62 -8.06 -13.13
C ASP A 176 9.23 -8.78 -11.84
N ASP A 177 8.16 -9.59 -11.91
CA ASP A 177 7.61 -10.38 -10.81
C ASP A 177 7.92 -11.88 -10.96
N SER A 178 8.76 -12.26 -11.94
CA SER A 178 9.11 -13.65 -12.22
C SER A 178 9.67 -14.37 -11.00
N PHE A 179 10.45 -13.67 -10.15
CA PHE A 179 11.06 -14.25 -8.96
C PHE A 179 10.03 -14.65 -7.90
N GLU A 180 9.08 -13.77 -7.59
CA GLU A 180 8.01 -14.04 -6.63
C GLU A 180 7.07 -15.12 -7.13
N GLN A 181 6.69 -15.07 -8.42
CA GLN A 181 5.81 -16.08 -9.03
C GLN A 181 6.47 -17.45 -9.08
N ALA A 182 7.76 -17.53 -9.46
CA ALA A 182 8.51 -18.78 -9.48
C ALA A 182 8.64 -19.39 -8.08
N TYR A 183 8.91 -18.57 -7.06
CA TYR A 183 8.97 -19.04 -5.68
C TYR A 183 7.62 -19.54 -5.18
N LEU A 184 6.53 -18.83 -5.49
CA LEU A 184 5.16 -19.26 -5.15
C LEU A 184 4.83 -20.59 -5.83
N ALA A 185 5.12 -20.70 -7.13
CA ALA A 185 4.91 -21.93 -7.89
C ALA A 185 5.76 -23.10 -7.37
N SER A 186 6.91 -22.86 -6.75
CA SER A 186 7.71 -23.94 -6.16
C SER A 186 7.18 -24.44 -4.80
N GLN A 187 6.15 -23.80 -4.22
CA GLN A 187 5.65 -24.17 -2.89
C GLN A 187 4.75 -25.41 -2.95
N PRO A 188 5.02 -26.48 -2.18
CA PRO A 188 4.17 -27.67 -2.14
C PRO A 188 2.72 -27.33 -1.74
N TRP A 189 2.54 -26.49 -0.71
CA TRP A 189 1.23 -26.08 -0.22
C TRP A 189 0.40 -25.26 -1.23
N TYR A 190 1.04 -24.72 -2.29
CA TYR A 190 0.38 -24.01 -3.37
C TYR A 190 0.00 -24.97 -4.51
N GLN A 191 0.87 -25.93 -4.83
CA GLN A 191 0.61 -26.97 -5.83
C GLN A 191 -0.47 -27.95 -5.38
N ASP A 192 -0.51 -28.27 -4.08
CA ASP A 192 -1.48 -29.17 -3.46
C ASP A 192 -2.87 -28.55 -3.27
N GLN A 193 -3.18 -27.40 -3.88
CA GLN A 193 -4.54 -26.86 -3.96
C GLN A 193 -5.17 -27.13 -5.34
N PRO A 194 -5.52 -28.39 -5.68
CA PRO A 194 -6.33 -28.64 -6.85
C PRO A 194 -7.74 -28.08 -6.55
N THR A 195 -8.19 -27.11 -7.34
CA THR A 195 -9.59 -26.66 -7.40
C THR A 195 -10.21 -26.11 -6.10
N ARG A 196 -9.85 -24.88 -5.72
CA ARG A 196 -10.84 -23.94 -5.14
C ARG A 196 -10.54 -22.52 -5.64
N LEU A 197 -11.46 -22.01 -6.47
CA LEU A 197 -11.56 -20.66 -7.05
C LEU A 197 -11.03 -20.53 -8.50
N GLY A 198 -11.87 -20.91 -9.46
CA GLY A 198 -12.06 -20.18 -10.72
C GLY A 198 -10.84 -19.99 -11.62
N ALA A 199 -10.25 -21.07 -12.11
CA ALA A 199 -9.61 -21.01 -13.42
C ALA A 199 -10.73 -20.86 -14.45
N VAL A 200 -10.84 -19.65 -15.02
CA VAL A 200 -11.55 -19.43 -16.28
C VAL A 200 -10.96 -20.38 -17.31
N GLU A 201 -11.77 -21.32 -17.80
CA GLU A 201 -11.39 -22.14 -18.96
C GLU A 201 -11.31 -21.23 -20.20
N PRO A 202 -10.20 -21.29 -20.96
CA PRO A 202 -10.16 -20.65 -22.26
C PRO A 202 -10.87 -21.54 -23.29
N GLY A 203 -12.01 -21.06 -23.80
CA GLY A 203 -12.52 -21.45 -25.10
C GLY A 203 -13.60 -22.53 -25.11
N LEU A 204 -14.86 -22.10 -24.95
CA LEU A 204 -15.97 -22.74 -25.66
C LEU A 204 -16.49 -21.76 -26.72
N GLN A 205 -15.82 -21.72 -27.86
CA GLN A 205 -16.40 -21.18 -29.08
C GLN A 205 -17.44 -22.19 -29.61
N ALA A 206 -18.61 -21.63 -29.93
CA ALA A 206 -19.55 -22.09 -30.97
C ALA A 206 -19.93 -23.58 -30.98
N ARG A 207 -21.12 -23.89 -30.45
CA ARG A 207 -22.02 -24.81 -31.14
C ARG A 207 -23.35 -24.09 -31.40
N SER A 208 -23.45 -23.64 -32.63
CA SER A 208 -24.66 -23.23 -33.32
C SER A 208 -25.81 -24.23 -33.14
N GLU A 209 -26.97 -23.69 -32.78
CA GLU A 209 -28.30 -23.99 -33.34
C GLU A 209 -28.66 -25.45 -33.63
N ARG A 210 -29.66 -25.96 -32.90
CA ARG A 210 -30.63 -26.92 -33.44
C ARG A 210 -32.05 -26.37 -33.29
N PRO A 211 -32.95 -26.59 -34.27
CA PRO A 211 -34.29 -26.00 -34.26
C PRO A 211 -35.19 -26.65 -33.21
N ARG A 212 -36.14 -25.87 -32.70
CA ARG A 212 -37.28 -26.36 -31.92
C ARG A 212 -38.31 -26.94 -32.89
N ASP A 213 -38.54 -28.24 -32.82
CA ASP A 213 -39.78 -28.84 -33.32
C ASP A 213 -40.85 -28.72 -32.22
N GLY A 214 -42.00 -28.17 -32.57
CA GLY A 214 -43.18 -27.98 -31.70
C GLY A 214 -44.03 -26.82 -32.14
#